data_AF-A0A3D1F959-F1
#
_entry.id   AF-A0A3D1F959-F1
#
_cell.length_a   1.000
_cell.length_b   1.000
_cell.length_c   1.000
_cell.angle_alpha   90.00
_cell.angle_beta   90.00
_cell.angle_gamma   90.00
#
_symmetry.space_group_name_H-M   'P 1'
#
loop_
_entity.id
_entity.type
_entity.pdbx_description
1 polymer ?
#
loop_
_entity_poly.entity_id
_entity_poly.type
_entity_poly.pdbx_seq_one_letter_code
_entity_poly.pdbx_strand_id
1 'polypeptide(L)'
;MRARKPNPFRIGLFFALDESMGMLYNTYIFILWRYTMADEKQSGLTQIQVDALREISNIGAGSAVTALAQFIRKPVELEPTAEVIFNSTADFRMLFAGMPLVSVVSSKIPDKIAGHLLVIFEQEDTVSLAKLLLGEQASSEFIITDELGISAIKEVSGVMFSAYSAAMGNMASMSLMITPPSFDTGATTMVFDELSVNQSIKEEEITICFESSFSINAAIRIPGYMLFVPTPVSLNVLLKSLGVNNT
;
A
#
# COMPACT_ATOMS: atom_id res chain seq x y z
N MET A 1 17.98 33.43 -11.81
CA MET A 1 17.65 33.92 -10.45
C MET A 1 17.38 32.71 -9.57
N ARG A 2 18.26 32.40 -8.61
CA ARG A 2 18.04 31.31 -7.65
C ARG A 2 16.92 31.74 -6.69
N ALA A 3 15.77 31.07 -6.75
CA ALA A 3 14.73 31.24 -5.74
C ALA A 3 15.29 30.82 -4.38
N ARG A 4 15.16 31.69 -3.37
CA ARG A 4 15.54 31.38 -1.98
C ARG A 4 14.66 30.24 -1.47
N LYS A 5 15.28 29.18 -0.95
CA LYS A 5 14.58 28.10 -0.25
C LYS A 5 13.73 28.67 0.90
N PRO A 6 12.47 28.27 1.06
CA PRO A 6 11.68 28.65 2.24
C PRO A 6 12.25 27.97 3.49
N ASN A 7 12.26 28.73 4.59
CA ASN A 7 12.79 28.31 5.88
C ASN A 7 11.79 27.34 6.56
N PRO A 8 12.16 26.10 6.93
CA PRO A 8 11.24 25.10 7.49
C PRO A 8 10.52 25.57 8.76
N PHE A 9 11.15 26.45 9.55
CA PHE A 9 10.56 27.03 10.76
C PHE A 9 9.41 28.02 10.50
N ARG A 10 9.23 28.52 9.27
CA ARG A 10 8.12 29.43 8.93
C ARG A 10 6.85 28.73 8.47
N ILE A 11 6.90 27.43 8.19
CA ILE A 11 5.73 26.64 7.82
C ILE A 11 4.91 26.32 9.08
N GLY A 12 5.58 26.13 10.23
CA GLY A 12 4.92 25.81 11.51
C GLY A 12 4.07 26.90 12.15
N LEU A 13 4.08 28.15 11.66
CA LEU A 13 3.38 29.28 12.31
C LEU A 13 2.08 29.72 11.63
N PHE A 14 1.62 29.02 10.58
CA PHE A 14 0.34 29.29 9.90
C PHE A 14 -0.77 28.28 10.25
N PHE A 15 -0.60 27.49 11.31
CA PHE A 15 -1.51 26.41 11.72
C PHE A 15 -2.47 26.83 12.84
N ALA A 16 -3.39 27.74 12.53
CA ALA A 16 -4.55 27.99 13.37
C ALA A 16 -5.77 28.28 12.48
N LEU A 17 -6.32 27.26 11.83
CA LEU A 17 -7.60 27.38 11.12
C LEU A 17 -8.45 26.10 11.24
N ASP A 18 -9.58 26.32 11.94
CA ASP A 18 -10.91 25.69 11.87
C ASP A 18 -11.04 24.16 11.69
N GLU A 19 -11.54 23.49 12.75
CA GLU A 19 -11.92 22.08 12.79
C GLU A 19 -13.02 21.69 11.78
N SER A 20 -13.74 22.67 11.18
CA SER A 20 -14.71 22.41 10.11
C SER A 20 -14.07 21.92 8.79
N MET A 21 -12.75 22.12 8.66
CA MET A 21 -11.81 21.71 7.59
C MET A 21 -11.41 20.23 7.45
N GLY A 22 -11.92 19.31 8.27
CA GLY A 22 -11.25 18.02 8.55
C GLY A 22 -10.68 17.23 7.36
N MET A 23 -11.49 16.99 6.31
CA MET A 23 -11.07 16.14 5.17
C MET A 23 -10.10 16.85 4.21
N LEU A 24 -10.39 18.11 3.85
CA LEU A 24 -9.51 18.91 2.98
C LEU A 24 -8.16 19.21 3.64
N TYR A 25 -8.17 19.41 4.97
CA TYR A 25 -6.97 19.61 5.76
C TYR A 25 -6.05 18.39 5.76
N ASN A 26 -6.61 17.19 5.97
CA ASN A 26 -5.83 15.95 5.95
C ASN A 26 -5.26 15.64 4.56
N THR A 27 -6.02 15.86 3.48
CA THR A 27 -5.51 15.72 2.11
C THR A 27 -4.39 16.73 1.83
N TYR A 28 -4.52 17.98 2.28
CA TYR A 28 -3.49 19.00 2.07
C TYR A 28 -2.20 18.71 2.86
N ILE A 29 -2.34 18.26 4.11
CA ILE A 29 -1.20 17.80 4.92
C ILE A 29 -0.52 16.59 4.28
N PHE A 30 -1.29 15.63 3.77
CA PHE A 30 -0.74 14.47 3.09
C PHE A 30 0.06 14.86 1.83
N ILE A 31 -0.50 15.73 0.99
CA ILE A 31 0.19 16.24 -0.20
C ILE A 31 1.48 16.95 0.21
N LEU A 32 1.40 17.88 1.15
CA LEU A 32 2.58 18.59 1.66
C LEU A 32 3.62 17.64 2.24
N TRP A 33 3.20 16.64 3.02
CA TRP A 33 4.10 15.63 3.58
C TRP A 33 4.77 14.82 2.49
N ARG A 34 4.05 14.36 1.46
CA ARG A 34 4.64 13.66 0.29
C ARG A 34 5.69 14.54 -0.40
N TYR A 35 5.39 15.82 -0.60
CA TYR A 35 6.35 16.78 -1.18
C TYR A 35 7.57 17.01 -0.29
N THR A 36 7.40 17.04 1.03
CA THR A 36 8.49 17.32 1.98
C THR A 36 9.39 16.09 2.19
N MET A 37 8.80 14.89 2.26
CA MET A 37 9.53 13.64 2.42
C MET A 37 10.34 13.25 1.18
N ALA A 38 9.88 13.63 -0.01
CA ALA A 38 10.62 13.42 -1.26
C ALA A 38 12.00 14.08 -1.28
N ASP A 39 12.23 15.11 -0.45
CA ASP A 39 13.46 15.93 -0.47
C ASP A 39 14.39 15.67 0.75
N GLU A 40 13.91 15.04 1.83
CA GLU A 40 14.67 14.89 3.09
C GLU A 40 15.19 13.48 3.42
N LYS A 41 14.63 12.40 2.85
CA LYS A 41 15.02 11.02 3.22
C LYS A 41 15.70 10.29 2.07
N GLN A 42 16.99 9.99 2.23
CA GLN A 42 17.72 9.11 1.30
C GLN A 42 17.64 7.66 1.78
N SER A 43 17.12 6.78 0.92
CA SER A 43 17.06 5.32 1.15
C SER A 43 18.43 4.64 1.21
N GLY A 44 19.52 5.36 0.93
CA GLY A 44 20.84 4.77 0.73
C GLY A 44 20.97 3.98 -0.59
N LEU A 45 19.92 3.98 -1.42
CA LEU A 45 19.90 3.35 -2.73
C LEU A 45 20.29 4.33 -3.85
N THR A 46 20.92 3.79 -4.88
CA THR A 46 21.13 4.50 -6.14
C THR A 46 19.82 4.61 -6.93
N GLN A 47 19.72 5.57 -7.84
CA GLN A 47 18.54 5.72 -8.70
C GLN A 47 18.24 4.44 -9.50
N ILE A 48 19.27 3.74 -9.98
CA ILE A 48 19.10 2.50 -10.75
C ILE A 48 18.49 1.39 -9.86
N GLN A 49 18.88 1.32 -8.58
CA GLN A 49 18.32 0.35 -7.63
C GLN A 49 16.86 0.65 -7.33
N VAL A 50 16.55 1.92 -7.08
CA VAL A 50 15.18 2.40 -6.90
C VAL A 50 14.31 2.07 -8.12
N ASP A 51 14.80 2.36 -9.32
CA ASP A 51 14.05 2.11 -10.56
C ASP A 51 13.85 0.61 -10.80
N ALA A 52 14.85 -0.22 -10.51
CA ALA A 52 14.74 -1.68 -10.60
C ALA A 52 13.70 -2.24 -9.63
N LEU A 53 13.66 -1.75 -8.39
CA LEU A 53 12.66 -2.16 -7.40
C LEU A 53 11.26 -1.66 -7.76
N ARG A 54 11.14 -0.43 -8.30
CA ARG A 54 9.88 0.10 -8.79
C ARG A 54 9.35 -0.72 -9.96
N GLU A 55 10.22 -1.17 -10.85
CA GLU A 55 9.84 -1.97 -12.02
C GLU A 55 9.32 -3.35 -11.63
N ILE A 56 10.00 -4.07 -10.73
CA ILE A 56 9.51 -5.36 -10.24
C ILE A 56 8.17 -5.21 -9.50
N SER A 57 8.00 -4.11 -8.74
CA SER A 57 6.72 -3.81 -8.08
C SER A 57 5.61 -3.45 -9.07
N ASN A 58 5.90 -2.67 -10.12
CA ASN A 58 4.95 -2.39 -11.20
C ASN A 58 4.46 -3.68 -11.88
N ILE A 59 5.37 -4.60 -12.18
CA ILE A 59 5.03 -5.89 -12.81
C ILE A 59 4.21 -6.77 -11.85
N GLY A 60 4.56 -6.78 -10.56
CA GLY A 60 3.79 -7.43 -9.52
C GLY A 60 2.36 -6.89 -9.43
N ALA A 61 2.21 -5.56 -9.34
CA ALA A 61 0.93 -4.88 -9.23
C ALA A 61 0.07 -5.07 -10.49
N GLY A 62 0.68 -4.99 -11.68
CA GLY A 62 0.00 -5.28 -12.95
C GLY A 62 -0.54 -6.71 -13.02
N SER A 63 0.22 -7.68 -12.52
CA SER A 63 -0.22 -9.09 -12.43
C SER A 63 -1.36 -9.26 -11.43
N ALA A 64 -1.26 -8.61 -10.26
CA ALA A 64 -2.30 -8.63 -9.24
C ALA A 64 -3.62 -8.03 -9.74
N VAL A 65 -3.55 -6.86 -10.39
CA VAL A 65 -4.71 -6.19 -10.99
C VAL A 65 -5.32 -7.01 -12.11
N THR A 66 -4.51 -7.66 -12.94
CA THR A 66 -5.00 -8.58 -13.98
C THR A 66 -5.75 -9.76 -13.35
N ALA A 67 -5.20 -10.37 -12.31
CA ALA A 67 -5.83 -11.48 -11.60
C ALA A 67 -7.15 -11.04 -10.93
N LEU A 68 -7.17 -9.86 -10.30
CA LEU A 68 -8.38 -9.25 -9.75
C LEU A 68 -9.44 -9.05 -10.83
N ALA A 69 -9.08 -8.42 -11.95
CA ALA A 69 -9.98 -8.15 -13.08
C ALA A 69 -10.61 -9.45 -13.64
N GLN A 70 -9.81 -10.51 -13.75
CA GLN A 70 -10.28 -11.83 -14.17
C GLN A 70 -11.23 -12.45 -13.14
N PHE A 71 -10.90 -12.34 -11.84
CA PHE A 71 -11.69 -12.90 -10.75
C PHE A 71 -13.08 -12.24 -10.67
N ILE A 72 -13.13 -10.90 -10.70
CA ILE A 72 -14.38 -10.14 -10.59
C ILE A 72 -15.09 -9.89 -11.93
N ARG A 73 -14.43 -10.22 -13.05
CA ARG A 73 -14.91 -9.99 -14.43
C ARG A 73 -15.29 -8.53 -14.70
N LYS A 74 -14.47 -7.60 -14.20
CA LYS A 74 -14.60 -6.16 -14.41
C LYS A 74 -13.25 -5.55 -14.79
N PRO A 75 -13.23 -4.47 -15.58
CA PRO A 75 -12.01 -3.74 -15.83
C PRO A 75 -11.49 -3.12 -14.53
N VAL A 76 -10.17 -3.14 -14.37
CA VAL A 76 -9.46 -2.52 -13.25
C VAL A 76 -8.34 -1.67 -13.84
N GLU A 77 -8.30 -0.40 -13.44
CA GLU A 77 -7.27 0.55 -13.84
C GLU A 77 -6.17 0.57 -12.78
N LEU A 78 -4.91 0.53 -13.22
CA LEU A 78 -3.73 0.58 -12.35
C LEU A 78 -2.95 1.86 -12.65
N GLU A 79 -2.65 2.63 -11.61
CA GLU A 79 -1.73 3.75 -11.69
C GLU A 79 -0.28 3.28 -11.52
N PRO A 80 0.71 4.01 -12.06
CA PRO A 80 2.12 3.68 -11.88
C PRO A 80 2.52 3.62 -10.40
N THR A 81 3.37 2.65 -10.08
CA THR A 81 3.86 2.44 -8.71
C THR A 81 4.73 3.60 -8.28
N ALA A 82 4.40 4.18 -7.13
CA ALA A 82 5.21 5.15 -6.44
C ALA A 82 6.13 4.44 -5.44
N GLU A 83 7.37 4.92 -5.34
CA GLU A 83 8.22 4.60 -4.20
C GLU A 83 7.88 5.54 -3.06
N VAL A 84 7.77 4.98 -1.86
CA VAL A 84 7.55 5.70 -0.63
C VAL A 84 8.59 5.26 0.38
N ILE A 85 9.35 6.22 0.90
CA ILE A 85 10.32 5.98 1.96
C ILE A 85 9.76 6.51 3.26
N PHE A 86 9.70 5.67 4.29
CA PHE A 86 9.35 6.08 5.64
C PHE A 86 10.36 5.52 6.65
N ASN A 87 10.51 6.18 7.80
CA ASN A 87 11.42 5.72 8.87
C ASN A 87 10.72 5.64 10.23
N SER A 88 9.40 5.79 10.24
CA SER A 88 8.58 5.70 11.44
C SER A 88 7.21 5.14 11.10
N THR A 89 6.54 4.58 12.10
CA THR A 89 5.13 4.20 12.02
C THR A 89 4.24 5.41 11.75
N ALA A 90 4.59 6.59 12.29
CA ALA A 90 3.90 7.85 12.06
C ALA A 90 3.88 8.25 10.57
N ASP A 91 5.01 8.11 9.87
CA ASP A 91 5.08 8.34 8.42
C ASP A 91 4.18 7.37 7.65
N PHE A 92 4.15 6.10 8.05
CA PHE A 92 3.30 5.10 7.40
C PHE A 92 1.81 5.43 7.58
N ARG A 93 1.39 5.90 8.77
CA ARG A 93 0.03 6.41 9.01
C ARG A 93 -0.30 7.60 8.12
N MET A 94 0.66 8.50 7.90
CA MET A 94 0.45 9.70 7.10
C MET A 94 0.09 9.39 5.65
N LEU A 95 0.51 8.24 5.12
CA LEU A 95 0.13 7.80 3.76
C LEU A 95 -1.38 7.71 3.55
N PHE A 96 -2.11 7.38 4.61
CA PHE A 96 -3.54 7.13 4.57
C PHE A 96 -4.31 8.09 5.49
N ALA A 97 -3.71 9.20 5.94
CA ALA A 97 -4.35 10.15 6.86
C ALA A 97 -5.63 10.81 6.30
N GLY A 98 -5.80 10.80 4.96
CA GLY A 98 -7.03 11.24 4.30
C GLY A 98 -8.20 10.25 4.42
N MET A 99 -7.92 8.99 4.79
CA MET A 99 -8.90 7.92 4.96
C MET A 99 -9.10 7.73 6.47
N PRO A 100 -10.24 8.12 7.08
CA PRO A 100 -10.43 8.01 8.53
C PRO A 100 -10.68 6.56 8.99
N LEU A 101 -11.36 5.77 8.15
CA LEU A 101 -11.69 4.37 8.40
C LEU A 101 -11.22 3.53 7.21
N VAL A 102 -10.45 2.48 7.51
CA VAL A 102 -9.85 1.61 6.49
C VAL A 102 -10.15 0.15 6.77
N SER A 103 -10.09 -0.65 5.71
CA SER A 103 -9.90 -2.08 5.80
C SER A 103 -8.58 -2.46 5.13
N VAL A 104 -7.80 -3.28 5.81
CA VAL A 104 -6.50 -3.76 5.33
C VAL A 104 -6.53 -5.27 5.29
N VAL A 105 -6.19 -5.82 4.12
CA VAL A 105 -5.84 -7.23 4.00
C VAL A 105 -4.32 -7.34 3.94
N SER A 106 -3.74 -8.26 4.71
CA SER A 106 -2.30 -8.44 4.77
C SER A 106 -1.89 -9.90 4.58
N SER A 107 -0.74 -10.11 3.95
CA SER A 107 -0.08 -11.41 3.84
C SER A 107 1.45 -11.25 3.89
N LYS A 108 2.15 -12.30 4.33
CA LYS A 108 3.60 -12.32 4.49
C LYS A 108 4.24 -13.21 3.42
N ILE A 109 5.36 -12.76 2.86
CA ILE A 109 6.33 -13.62 2.19
C ILE A 109 7.38 -13.98 3.26
N PRO A 110 7.52 -15.23 3.71
CA PRO A 110 8.36 -15.57 4.87
C PRO A 110 9.84 -15.81 4.55
N ASP A 111 10.16 -16.23 3.31
CA ASP A 111 11.46 -16.84 2.99
C ASP A 111 12.45 -15.87 2.29
N LYS A 112 12.97 -16.27 1.12
CA LYS A 112 14.12 -15.66 0.42
C LYS A 112 14.00 -14.15 0.20
N ILE A 113 12.78 -13.69 -0.05
CA ILE A 113 12.43 -12.27 -0.16
C ILE A 113 11.34 -12.03 0.87
N ALA A 114 11.75 -11.90 2.13
CA ALA A 114 10.84 -11.66 3.23
C ALA A 114 10.25 -10.25 3.18
N GLY A 115 8.93 -10.14 3.32
CA GLY A 115 8.22 -8.88 3.27
C GLY A 115 6.72 -9.04 3.42
N HIS A 116 6.01 -7.92 3.35
CA HIS A 116 4.57 -7.85 3.54
C HIS A 116 3.88 -7.36 2.28
N LEU A 117 2.77 -8.00 1.94
CA LEU A 117 1.85 -7.54 0.91
C LEU A 117 0.60 -7.04 1.61
N LEU A 118 0.15 -5.84 1.24
CA LEU A 118 -1.06 -5.23 1.78
C LEU A 118 -1.97 -4.81 0.62
N VAL A 119 -3.27 -4.98 0.81
CA VAL A 119 -4.28 -4.25 0.03
C VAL A 119 -5.13 -3.43 1.01
N ILE A 120 -5.34 -2.17 0.68
CA ILE A 120 -5.93 -1.18 1.56
C ILE A 120 -7.07 -0.49 0.82
N PHE A 121 -8.21 -0.38 1.47
CA PHE A 121 -9.42 0.26 0.97
C PHE A 121 -9.98 1.19 2.04
N GLU A 122 -10.72 2.22 1.63
CA GLU A 122 -11.65 2.85 2.58
C GLU A 122 -12.70 1.82 3.00
N GLN A 123 -13.22 1.96 4.22
CA GLN A 123 -14.19 0.98 4.71
C GLN A 123 -15.45 0.89 3.83
N GLU A 124 -15.91 2.03 3.29
CA GLU A 124 -17.06 2.11 2.38
C GLU A 124 -16.78 1.43 1.03
N ASP A 125 -15.57 1.57 0.52
CA ASP A 125 -15.10 0.90 -0.70
C ASP A 125 -14.99 -0.60 -0.51
N THR A 126 -14.58 -1.04 0.68
CA THR A 126 -14.54 -2.45 1.05
C THR A 126 -15.94 -3.07 1.06
N VAL A 127 -16.92 -2.34 1.60
CA VAL A 127 -18.34 -2.74 1.54
C VAL A 127 -18.82 -2.84 0.10
N SER A 128 -18.46 -1.88 -0.75
CA SER A 128 -18.81 -1.88 -2.18
C SER A 128 -18.20 -3.06 -2.92
N LEU A 129 -16.93 -3.39 -2.62
CA LEU A 129 -16.26 -4.56 -3.18
C LEU A 129 -16.89 -5.87 -2.69
N ALA A 130 -17.19 -5.98 -1.41
CA ALA A 130 -17.84 -7.18 -0.86
C ALA A 130 -19.21 -7.41 -1.51
N LYS A 131 -20.02 -6.36 -1.68
CA LYS A 131 -21.30 -6.43 -2.40
C LYS A 131 -21.11 -6.87 -3.86
N LEU A 132 -20.09 -6.36 -4.54
CA LEU A 132 -19.74 -6.78 -5.91
C LEU A 132 -19.39 -8.27 -5.97
N LEU A 133 -18.63 -8.79 -5.01
CA LEU A 133 -18.21 -10.19 -4.95
C LEU A 133 -19.36 -11.14 -4.60
N LEU A 134 -20.21 -10.74 -3.66
CA LEU A 134 -21.31 -11.58 -3.16
C LEU A 134 -22.56 -11.52 -4.05
N GLY A 135 -22.73 -10.46 -4.84
CA GLY A 135 -23.90 -10.28 -5.71
C GLY A 135 -25.21 -10.32 -4.91
N GLU A 136 -26.13 -11.19 -5.31
CA GLU A 136 -27.45 -11.34 -4.66
C GLU A 136 -27.37 -11.87 -3.21
N GLN A 137 -26.24 -12.43 -2.79
CA GLN A 137 -26.05 -12.89 -1.41
C GLN A 137 -25.74 -11.74 -0.43
N ALA A 138 -25.40 -10.55 -0.94
CA ALA A 138 -25.18 -9.40 -0.09
C ALA A 138 -26.52 -8.88 0.45
N SER A 139 -26.65 -8.80 1.78
CA SER A 139 -27.81 -8.16 2.39
C SER A 139 -27.82 -6.65 2.09
N SER A 140 -29.01 -6.04 2.08
CA SER A 140 -29.15 -4.59 1.91
C SER A 140 -28.47 -3.80 3.05
N GLU A 141 -28.41 -4.40 4.23
CA GLU A 141 -27.76 -3.87 5.45
C GLU A 141 -26.34 -4.40 5.65
N PHE A 142 -25.67 -4.86 4.58
CA PHE A 142 -24.33 -5.43 4.69
C PHE A 142 -23.35 -4.43 5.31
N ILE A 143 -22.73 -4.85 6.42
CA ILE A 143 -21.65 -4.16 7.12
C ILE A 143 -20.41 -5.05 7.00
N ILE A 144 -19.23 -4.44 6.88
CA ILE A 144 -17.96 -5.16 6.63
C ILE A 144 -17.57 -6.16 7.73
N THR A 145 -18.29 -6.22 8.86
CA THR A 145 -18.07 -7.19 9.94
C THR A 145 -18.72 -8.55 9.68
N ASP A 146 -19.45 -8.72 8.57
CA ASP A 146 -20.00 -10.03 8.18
C ASP A 146 -18.88 -10.99 7.73
N GLU A 147 -18.83 -12.18 8.33
CA GLU A 147 -17.81 -13.20 8.07
C GLU A 147 -17.76 -13.60 6.59
N LEU A 148 -18.91 -13.63 5.92
CA LEU A 148 -18.99 -13.97 4.50
C LEU A 148 -18.30 -12.90 3.64
N GLY A 149 -18.55 -11.64 3.98
CA GLY A 149 -17.93 -10.48 3.35
C GLY A 149 -16.42 -10.44 3.55
N ILE A 150 -15.98 -10.59 4.80
CA ILE A 150 -14.56 -10.65 5.14
C ILE A 150 -13.88 -11.79 4.37
N SER A 151 -14.51 -12.97 4.30
CA SER A 151 -13.97 -14.11 3.57
C SER A 151 -13.83 -13.83 2.07
N ALA A 152 -14.83 -13.20 1.45
CA ALA A 152 -14.77 -12.82 0.04
C ALA A 152 -13.64 -11.81 -0.23
N ILE A 153 -13.48 -10.81 0.63
CA ILE A 153 -12.41 -9.80 0.53
C ILE A 153 -11.03 -10.44 0.72
N LYS A 154 -10.88 -11.36 1.67
CA LYS A 154 -9.65 -12.13 1.88
C LYS A 154 -9.31 -13.00 0.68
N GLU A 155 -10.28 -13.67 0.09
CA GLU A 155 -10.08 -14.56 -1.06
C GLU A 155 -9.59 -13.77 -2.29
N VAL A 156 -10.28 -12.68 -2.63
CA VAL A 156 -9.87 -11.85 -3.79
C VAL A 156 -8.49 -11.22 -3.57
N SER A 157 -8.20 -10.80 -2.34
CA SER A 157 -6.88 -10.26 -1.98
C SER A 157 -5.80 -11.35 -2.01
N GLY A 158 -6.12 -12.59 -1.61
CA GLY A 158 -5.24 -13.74 -1.72
C GLY A 158 -4.88 -14.08 -3.18
N VAL A 159 -5.84 -13.96 -4.09
CA VAL A 159 -5.60 -14.07 -5.55
C VAL A 159 -4.64 -12.99 -6.03
N MET A 160 -4.86 -11.73 -5.63
CA MET A 160 -3.97 -10.62 -5.94
C MET A 160 -2.54 -10.85 -5.41
N PHE A 161 -2.41 -11.22 -4.14
CA PHE A 161 -1.10 -11.49 -3.51
C PHE A 161 -0.36 -12.65 -4.17
N SER A 162 -1.07 -13.71 -4.54
CA SER A 162 -0.48 -14.87 -5.22
C SER A 162 0.06 -14.48 -6.58
N ALA A 163 -0.70 -13.71 -7.36
CA ALA A 163 -0.27 -13.21 -8.67
C ALA A 163 0.92 -12.25 -8.55
N TYR A 164 0.89 -11.33 -7.56
CA TYR A 164 2.00 -10.41 -7.27
C TYR A 164 3.29 -11.17 -6.93
N SER A 165 3.21 -12.10 -5.98
CA SER A 165 4.34 -12.92 -5.51
C SER A 165 4.91 -13.79 -6.63
N ALA A 166 4.05 -14.39 -7.47
CA ALA A 166 4.49 -15.19 -8.61
C ALA A 166 5.23 -14.34 -9.66
N ALA A 167 4.72 -13.16 -9.99
CA ALA A 167 5.37 -12.26 -10.95
C ALA A 167 6.73 -11.77 -10.45
N MET A 168 6.80 -11.35 -9.18
CA MET A 168 8.06 -10.98 -8.53
C MET A 168 9.04 -12.15 -8.50
N GLY A 169 8.56 -13.35 -8.12
CA GLY A 169 9.36 -14.57 -8.08
C GLY A 169 9.95 -14.90 -9.44
N ASN A 170 9.17 -14.82 -10.51
CA ASN A 170 9.64 -15.06 -11.87
C ASN A 170 10.77 -14.10 -12.26
N MET A 171 10.64 -12.80 -11.96
CA MET A 171 11.68 -11.80 -12.24
C MET A 171 12.95 -12.05 -11.41
N ALA A 172 12.79 -12.40 -10.14
CA ALA A 172 13.90 -12.72 -9.25
C ALA A 172 14.48 -14.13 -9.47
N SER A 173 13.91 -14.93 -10.38
CA SER A 173 14.22 -16.36 -10.53
C SER A 173 14.11 -17.15 -9.22
N MET A 174 13.07 -16.88 -8.43
CA MET A 174 12.77 -17.50 -7.15
C MET A 174 11.31 -17.95 -7.09
N SER A 175 11.05 -19.03 -6.35
CA SER A 175 9.68 -19.37 -5.93
C SER A 175 9.37 -18.63 -4.64
N LEU A 176 8.29 -17.84 -4.63
CA LEU A 176 7.85 -17.04 -3.49
C LEU A 176 6.45 -17.47 -3.07
N MET A 177 6.34 -18.01 -1.86
CA MET A 177 5.09 -18.41 -1.23
C MET A 177 4.59 -17.31 -0.30
N ILE A 178 3.27 -17.21 -0.15
CA ILE A 178 2.63 -16.28 0.77
C ILE A 178 1.90 -17.02 1.89
N THR A 179 1.73 -16.37 3.03
CA THR A 179 0.87 -16.87 4.10
C THR A 179 -0.61 -16.66 3.75
N PRO A 180 -1.54 -17.38 4.40
CA PRO A 180 -2.96 -17.03 4.33
C PRO A 180 -3.19 -15.56 4.70
N PRO A 181 -4.11 -14.86 4.01
CA PRO A 181 -4.40 -13.47 4.32
C PRO A 181 -5.03 -13.28 5.70
N SER A 182 -4.73 -12.15 6.33
CA SER A 182 -5.42 -11.59 7.51
C SER A 182 -6.21 -10.35 7.11
N PHE A 183 -7.26 -10.01 7.87
CA PHE A 183 -8.12 -8.87 7.61
C PHE A 183 -8.28 -8.05 8.89
N ASP A 184 -8.03 -6.75 8.78
CA ASP A 184 -8.13 -5.78 9.87
C ASP A 184 -8.95 -4.57 9.39
N THR A 185 -9.80 -4.00 10.24
CA THR A 185 -10.58 -2.80 9.89
C THR A 185 -10.84 -1.93 11.09
N GLY A 186 -10.89 -0.61 10.88
CA GLY A 186 -11.13 0.35 11.95
C GLY A 186 -10.55 1.72 11.62
N ALA A 187 -10.33 2.52 12.67
CA ALA A 187 -9.65 3.79 12.54
C ALA A 187 -8.24 3.60 11.99
N THR A 188 -7.89 4.36 10.96
CA THR A 188 -6.60 4.27 10.25
C THR A 188 -5.41 4.25 11.19
N THR A 189 -5.35 5.17 12.14
CA THR A 189 -4.25 5.22 13.12
C THR A 189 -4.11 3.91 13.90
N MET A 190 -5.21 3.32 14.35
CA MET A 190 -5.19 2.08 15.14
C MET A 190 -4.80 0.87 14.29
N VAL A 191 -5.36 0.74 13.09
CA VAL A 191 -5.07 -0.37 12.18
C VAL A 191 -3.58 -0.37 11.80
N PHE A 192 -3.03 0.79 11.48
CA PHE A 192 -1.61 0.89 11.13
C PHE A 192 -0.66 0.68 12.31
N ASP A 193 -1.09 0.94 13.55
CA ASP A 193 -0.31 0.64 14.75
C ASP A 193 -0.19 -0.85 14.98
N GLU A 194 -1.33 -1.53 14.89
CA GLU A 194 -1.38 -2.97 15.00
C GLU A 194 -0.59 -3.63 13.87
N LEU A 195 -0.72 -3.16 12.63
CA LEU A 195 0.08 -3.66 11.51
C LEU A 195 1.57 -3.43 11.74
N SER A 196 1.98 -2.25 12.22
CA SER A 196 3.40 -1.98 12.47
C SER A 196 3.99 -2.98 13.47
N VAL A 197 3.24 -3.29 14.54
CA VAL A 197 3.61 -4.31 15.53
C VAL A 197 3.62 -5.72 14.93
N ASN A 198 2.55 -6.13 14.25
CA ASN A 198 2.36 -7.48 13.72
C ASN A 198 3.31 -7.82 12.56
N GLN A 199 3.75 -6.79 11.84
CA GLN A 199 4.68 -6.88 10.72
C GLN A 199 6.14 -6.64 11.13
N SER A 200 6.41 -6.43 12.41
CA SER A 200 7.75 -6.15 12.95
C SER A 200 8.43 -4.96 12.27
N ILE A 201 7.64 -3.96 11.85
CA ILE A 201 8.16 -2.70 11.32
C ILE A 201 8.68 -1.91 12.51
N LYS A 202 10.00 -1.79 12.62
CA LYS A 202 10.65 -1.09 13.74
C LYS A 202 10.60 0.42 13.54
N GLU A 203 10.39 1.15 14.62
CA GLU A 203 10.67 2.59 14.65
C GLU A 203 12.14 2.85 14.33
N GLU A 204 12.39 3.95 13.61
CA GLU A 204 13.72 4.44 13.20
C GLU A 204 14.42 3.61 12.10
N GLU A 205 13.82 2.52 11.62
CA GLU A 205 14.33 1.75 10.48
C GLU A 205 13.76 2.29 9.16
N ILE A 206 14.65 2.69 8.24
CA ILE A 206 14.24 3.12 6.90
C ILE A 206 13.56 1.94 6.21
N THR A 207 12.27 2.10 5.96
CA THR A 207 11.42 1.15 5.27
C THR A 207 11.03 1.75 3.93
N ILE A 208 11.26 0.97 2.87
CA ILE A 208 10.85 1.34 1.52
C ILE A 208 9.58 0.57 1.22
N CYS A 209 8.58 1.28 0.73
CA CYS A 209 7.31 0.73 0.30
C CYS A 209 7.07 1.09 -1.15
N PHE A 210 6.53 0.13 -1.89
CA PHE A 210 6.09 0.32 -3.25
C PHE A 210 4.56 0.32 -3.24
N GLU A 211 3.99 1.49 -3.50
CA GLU A 211 2.55 1.73 -3.49
C GLU A 211 2.05 1.84 -4.92
N SER A 212 1.04 1.04 -5.26
CA SER A 212 0.29 1.20 -6.50
C SER A 212 -1.16 1.43 -6.16
N SER A 213 -1.74 2.54 -6.62
CA SER A 213 -3.19 2.72 -6.53
C SER A 213 -3.87 2.09 -7.75
N PHE A 214 -5.05 1.53 -7.52
CA PHE A 214 -5.87 0.95 -8.58
C PHE A 214 -7.33 1.30 -8.34
N SER A 215 -8.16 1.08 -9.35
CA SER A 215 -9.59 1.27 -9.21
C SER A 215 -10.37 0.25 -10.02
N ILE A 216 -11.41 -0.29 -9.40
CA ILE A 216 -12.33 -1.21 -10.05
C ILE A 216 -13.42 -0.39 -10.73
N ASN A 217 -13.53 -0.55 -12.04
CA ASN A 217 -14.56 0.12 -12.84
C ASN A 217 -15.82 -0.76 -12.87
N ALA A 218 -16.65 -0.60 -11.83
CA ALA A 218 -17.97 -1.21 -11.72
C ALA A 218 -19.07 -0.14 -11.93
N ALA A 219 -20.26 -0.33 -11.35
CA ALA A 219 -21.28 0.71 -11.34
C ALA A 219 -20.82 1.97 -10.57
N ILE A 220 -19.97 1.75 -9.56
CA ILE A 220 -19.26 2.77 -8.79
C ILE A 220 -17.76 2.46 -8.90
N ARG A 221 -16.93 3.50 -8.98
CA ARG A 221 -15.46 3.36 -8.95
C ARG A 221 -15.04 3.00 -7.53
N ILE A 222 -14.33 1.89 -7.35
CA ILE A 222 -13.83 1.43 -6.05
C ILE A 222 -12.30 1.59 -6.05
N PRO A 223 -11.74 2.65 -5.45
CA PRO A 223 -10.30 2.83 -5.33
C PRO A 223 -9.70 1.88 -4.29
N GLY A 224 -8.47 1.45 -4.51
CA GLY A 224 -7.68 0.67 -3.57
C GLY A 224 -6.19 0.93 -3.73
N TYR A 225 -5.42 0.55 -2.71
CA TYR A 225 -3.97 0.68 -2.69
C TYR A 225 -3.36 -0.69 -2.47
N MET A 226 -2.35 -1.03 -3.26
CA MET A 226 -1.56 -2.23 -3.09
C MET A 226 -0.16 -1.84 -2.68
N LEU A 227 0.34 -2.45 -1.60
CA LEU A 227 1.65 -2.13 -1.05
C LEU A 227 2.49 -3.40 -0.97
N PHE A 228 3.77 -3.26 -1.33
CA PHE A 228 4.81 -4.21 -0.98
C PHE A 228 5.83 -3.55 -0.06
N VAL A 229 6.03 -4.16 1.11
CA VAL A 229 6.96 -3.69 2.14
C VAL A 229 8.01 -4.78 2.37
N PRO A 230 9.13 -4.78 1.62
CA PRO A 230 10.23 -5.70 1.84
C PRO A 230 10.93 -5.43 3.18
N THR A 231 11.44 -6.49 3.79
CA THR A 231 12.41 -6.32 4.88
C THR A 231 13.73 -5.74 4.33
N PRO A 232 14.49 -4.98 5.13
CA PRO A 232 15.77 -4.39 4.69
C PRO A 232 16.77 -5.42 4.15
N VAL A 233 16.81 -6.61 4.75
CA VAL A 233 17.65 -7.72 4.28
C VAL A 233 17.22 -8.20 2.89
N SER A 234 15.91 -8.32 2.68
CA SER A 234 15.35 -8.84 1.42
C SER A 234 15.48 -7.86 0.27
N LEU A 235 15.54 -6.57 0.56
CA LEU A 235 15.80 -5.54 -0.42
C LEU A 235 17.16 -5.77 -1.13
N ASN A 236 18.21 -6.10 -0.37
CA ASN A 236 19.52 -6.44 -0.94
C ASN A 236 19.48 -7.74 -1.76
N VAL A 237 18.71 -8.73 -1.31
CA VAL A 237 18.54 -10.00 -2.05
C VAL A 237 17.85 -9.75 -3.40
N LEU A 238 16.80 -8.93 -3.41
CA LEU A 238 16.10 -8.49 -4.62
C LEU A 238 17.02 -7.74 -5.57
N LEU A 239 17.74 -6.73 -5.09
CA LEU A 239 18.66 -5.96 -5.93
C LEU A 239 19.75 -6.84 -6.55
N LYS A 240 20.26 -7.81 -5.79
CA LYS A 240 21.23 -8.78 -6.29
C LYS A 240 20.64 -9.71 -7.36
N SER A 241 19.42 -10.20 -7.18
CA SER A 241 18.78 -11.06 -8.20
C SER A 241 18.45 -10.30 -9.48
N LEU A 242 18.18 -8.99 -9.37
CA LEU A 242 17.98 -8.09 -10.51
C LEU A 242 19.28 -7.61 -11.16
N GLY A 243 20.45 -7.99 -10.62
CA GLY A 243 21.76 -7.63 -11.18
C GLY A 243 22.19 -6.18 -10.91
N VAL A 244 21.58 -5.50 -9.93
CA VAL A 244 21.82 -4.08 -9.62
C VAL A 244 22.49 -3.90 -8.25
N ASN A 245 23.45 -4.78 -7.94
CA ASN A 245 24.11 -4.79 -6.64
C ASN A 245 25.12 -3.65 -6.49
N ASN A 246 25.38 -3.21 -5.25
CA ASN A 246 26.52 -2.34 -4.97
C ASN A 246 27.81 -3.12 -5.28
N THR A 247 28.58 -2.69 -6.28
CA THR A 247 30.03 -2.94 -6.32
C THR A 247 30.72 -2.15 -5.24
#